data_AF-A0A7V3E672-F1
#
_entry.id   AF-A0A7V3E672-F1
#
_cell.length_a   1.000
_cell.length_b   1.000
_cell.length_c   1.000
_cell.angle_alpha   90.00
_cell.angle_beta   90.00
_cell.angle_gamma   90.00
#
_symmetry.space_group_name_H-M   'P 1'
#
loop_
_entity.id
_entity.type
_entity.pdbx_description
1 polymer ?
#
loop_
_entity_poly.entity_id
_entity_poly.type
_entity_poly.pdbx_seq_one_letter_code
_entity_poly.pdbx_strand_id
1 'polypeptide(L)'
;MKRLIIIIAIIFTVTHCESNKQPECICTTEFRSITVTVVDSLNNPNDSLDVNIVDEFGRRISPLSRQLPYQSGLYVVIDDSYVDYLSTQPLLIYFTASDSVGRIANTFFLVNTDECKCHVQKISGPERIVLK
;
A
#
# COMPACT_ATOMS: atom_id res chain seq x y z
N MET A 1 -24.39 -33.49 -44.47
CA MET A 1 -24.95 -32.43 -43.60
C MET A 1 -25.16 -32.88 -42.16
N LYS A 2 -25.75 -34.05 -41.87
CA LYS A 2 -25.96 -34.55 -40.48
C LYS A 2 -24.68 -34.76 -39.66
N ARG A 3 -23.57 -35.21 -40.29
CA ARG A 3 -22.27 -35.38 -39.60
C ARG A 3 -21.56 -34.05 -39.26
N LEU A 4 -21.88 -32.98 -39.98
CA LEU A 4 -21.31 -31.64 -39.72
C LEU A 4 -21.97 -31.00 -38.48
N ILE A 5 -23.27 -31.23 -38.29
CA ILE A 5 -24.05 -30.72 -37.15
C ILE A 5 -23.57 -31.35 -35.83
N ILE A 6 -23.16 -32.62 -35.85
CA ILE A 6 -22.65 -33.32 -34.66
C ILE A 6 -21.28 -32.78 -34.22
N ILE A 7 -20.42 -32.38 -35.17
CA ILE A 7 -19.10 -31.83 -34.85
C ILE A 7 -19.22 -30.43 -34.22
N ILE A 8 -20.17 -29.61 -34.68
CA ILE A 8 -20.41 -28.26 -34.14
C ILE A 8 -20.98 -28.32 -32.72
N ALA A 9 -21.80 -29.34 -32.40
CA ALA A 9 -22.38 -29.52 -31.07
C ALA A 9 -21.35 -29.92 -29.99
N ILE A 10 -20.27 -30.60 -30.36
CA ILE A 10 -19.20 -31.04 -29.43
C ILE A 10 -18.21 -29.91 -29.12
N ILE A 11 -18.07 -28.92 -30.01
CA ILE A 11 -17.16 -27.79 -29.82
C ILE A 11 -17.71 -26.78 -28.80
N PHE A 12 -19.04 -26.69 -28.63
CA PHE A 12 -19.67 -25.78 -27.67
C PHE A 12 -19.64 -26.26 -26.21
N THR A 13 -19.25 -27.52 -25.92
CA THR A 13 -19.28 -28.05 -24.55
C THR A 13 -17.97 -27.87 -23.77
N VAL A 14 -16.95 -27.23 -24.34
CA VAL A 14 -15.63 -27.02 -23.69
C VAL A 14 -15.33 -25.58 -23.27
N THR A 15 -16.28 -24.66 -23.40
CA THR A 15 -16.12 -23.25 -22.95
C THR A 15 -17.02 -22.92 -21.75
N HIS A 16 -16.80 -23.60 -20.64
CA HIS A 16 -17.26 -23.12 -19.33
C HIS A 16 -16.21 -23.44 -18.28
N CYS A 17 -15.09 -22.73 -18.36
CA CYS A 17 -14.15 -22.64 -17.26
C CYS A 17 -14.46 -21.32 -16.52
N GLU A 18 -15.45 -21.34 -15.61
CA GLU A 18 -15.53 -20.30 -14.59
C GLU A 18 -14.43 -20.58 -13.55
N SER A 19 -13.20 -20.24 -13.90
CA SER A 19 -12.12 -20.14 -12.93
C SER A 19 -12.06 -18.71 -12.42
N ASN A 20 -13.06 -18.33 -11.62
CA ASN A 20 -12.90 -17.18 -10.72
C ASN A 20 -13.40 -17.58 -9.35
N LYS A 21 -12.70 -18.55 -8.75
CA LYS A 21 -12.73 -18.71 -7.29
C LYS A 21 -11.99 -17.51 -6.70
N GLN A 22 -12.66 -16.37 -6.63
CA GLN A 22 -12.24 -15.38 -5.64
C GLN A 22 -12.24 -16.10 -4.30
N PRO A 23 -11.14 -16.03 -3.52
CA PRO A 23 -11.12 -16.64 -2.20
C PRO A 23 -12.32 -16.10 -1.40
N GLU A 24 -12.99 -16.99 -0.65
CA GLU A 24 -13.99 -16.55 0.32
C GLU A 24 -13.25 -15.76 1.42
N CYS A 25 -13.26 -14.44 1.28
CA CYS A 25 -12.53 -13.53 2.15
C CYS A 25 -13.42 -13.04 3.28
N ILE A 26 -12.93 -13.17 4.51
CA ILE A 26 -13.51 -12.54 5.70
C ILE A 26 -12.44 -11.59 6.27
N CYS A 27 -12.69 -10.29 6.16
CA CYS A 27 -11.80 -9.29 6.73
C CYS A 27 -12.04 -9.14 8.25
N THR A 28 -10.97 -8.88 8.99
CA THR A 28 -11.09 -8.46 10.39
C THR A 28 -11.50 -6.99 10.48
N THR A 29 -11.95 -6.53 11.65
CA THR A 29 -12.20 -5.10 11.91
C THR A 29 -10.96 -4.35 12.42
N GLU A 30 -9.78 -4.95 12.29
CA GLU A 30 -8.51 -4.29 12.59
C GLU A 30 -8.26 -3.16 11.57
N PHE A 31 -7.70 -2.04 12.03
CA PHE A 31 -7.22 -0.99 11.14
C PHE A 31 -5.69 -1.00 11.15
N ARG A 32 -5.07 -1.18 9.98
CA ARG A 32 -3.62 -1.20 9.81
C ARG A 32 -3.10 0.05 9.14
N SER A 33 -1.87 0.38 9.52
CA SER A 33 -1.10 1.47 8.93
C SER A 33 0.37 1.10 8.83
N ILE A 34 1.02 1.58 7.79
CA ILE A 34 2.47 1.50 7.61
C ILE A 34 3.04 2.83 8.06
N THR A 35 3.98 2.79 8.99
CA THR A 35 4.56 3.98 9.62
C THR A 35 6.07 4.03 9.45
N VAL A 36 6.64 5.22 9.65
CA VAL A 36 8.07 5.45 9.72
C VAL A 36 8.40 6.44 10.84
N THR A 37 9.43 6.13 11.62
CA THR A 37 9.93 7.04 12.65
C THR A 37 10.96 7.99 12.05
N VAL A 38 10.74 9.29 12.13
CA VAL A 38 11.70 10.31 11.69
C VAL A 38 12.35 10.98 12.89
N VAL A 39 13.69 10.97 12.90
CA VAL A 39 14.49 11.46 14.03
C VAL A 39 15.62 12.37 13.59
N ASP A 40 16.19 13.13 14.52
CA ASP A 40 17.43 13.88 14.26
C ASP A 40 18.69 12.98 14.38
N SER A 41 19.85 13.60 14.15
CA SER A 41 21.17 12.94 14.27
C SER A 41 21.53 12.52 15.70
N LEU A 42 20.83 13.04 16.71
CA LEU A 42 20.98 12.70 18.13
C LEU A 42 19.92 11.67 18.58
N ASN A 43 19.18 11.09 17.62
CA ASN A 43 18.17 10.05 17.86
C ASN A 43 16.87 10.57 18.50
N ASN A 44 16.66 11.89 18.60
CA ASN A 44 15.43 12.47 19.13
C ASN A 44 14.32 12.43 18.07
N PRO A 45 13.08 12.09 18.43
CA PRO A 45 11.95 12.15 17.52
C PRO A 45 11.66 13.60 17.08
N ASN A 46 11.24 13.77 15.83
CA ASN A 46 10.87 15.08 15.30
C ASN A 46 9.38 15.12 14.96
N ASP A 47 8.65 15.87 15.78
CA ASP A 47 7.23 16.17 15.63
C ASP A 47 7.10 17.53 14.94
N SER A 48 6.30 17.65 13.87
CA SER A 48 6.10 18.86 13.03
C SER A 48 6.91 18.93 11.72
N LEU A 49 7.13 17.79 11.07
CA LEU A 49 7.67 17.78 9.71
C LEU A 49 6.57 18.00 8.67
N ASP A 50 6.90 18.74 7.61
CA ASP A 50 6.10 18.74 6.39
C ASP A 50 6.37 17.44 5.63
N VAL A 51 5.31 16.69 5.36
CA VAL A 51 5.38 15.34 4.80
C VAL A 51 4.71 15.32 3.43
N ASN A 52 5.47 14.86 2.44
CA ASN A 52 5.00 14.60 1.09
C ASN A 52 5.17 13.12 0.76
N ILE A 53 4.08 12.50 0.33
CA ILE A 53 4.03 11.08 0.00
C ILE A 53 3.42 10.96 -1.39
N VAL A 54 4.17 10.33 -2.29
CA VAL A 54 3.73 10.08 -3.66
C VAL A 54 4.06 8.65 -4.04
N ASP A 55 3.32 8.07 -4.98
CA ASP A 55 3.71 6.81 -5.59
C ASP A 55 4.68 7.00 -6.76
N GLU A 56 5.09 5.91 -7.39
CA GLU A 56 5.93 5.90 -8.60
C GLU A 56 5.35 6.58 -9.84
N PHE A 57 4.06 6.89 -9.83
CA PHE A 57 3.40 7.65 -10.89
C PHE A 57 3.22 9.13 -10.52
N GLY A 58 3.72 9.57 -9.35
CA GLY A 58 3.60 10.94 -8.86
C GLY A 58 2.23 11.29 -8.28
N ARG A 59 1.37 10.30 -8.02
CA ARG A 59 0.06 10.48 -7.41
C ARG A 59 0.22 10.67 -5.91
N ARG A 60 -0.43 11.70 -5.36
CA ARG A 60 -0.35 12.03 -3.93
C ARG A 60 -1.09 11.00 -3.08
N ILE A 61 -0.44 10.59 -2.00
CA ILE A 61 -1.01 9.78 -0.93
C ILE A 61 -1.20 10.67 0.30
N SER A 62 -2.32 10.51 1.00
CA SER A 62 -2.75 11.33 2.13
C SER A 62 -3.49 10.41 3.12
N PRO A 63 -2.75 9.71 4.00
CA PRO A 63 -3.36 8.84 5.00
C PRO A 63 -4.32 9.61 5.91
N LEU A 64 -5.26 8.91 6.53
CA LEU A 64 -6.30 9.49 7.41
C LEU A 64 -5.67 10.31 8.54
N SER A 65 -4.56 9.85 9.08
CA SER A 65 -3.72 10.57 10.04
C SER A 65 -2.32 10.67 9.48
N ARG A 66 -1.73 11.88 9.41
CA ARG A 66 -0.32 12.04 8.98
C ARG A 66 0.67 11.56 10.04
N GLN A 67 0.32 11.73 11.30
CA GLN A 67 1.13 11.35 12.45
C GLN A 67 0.22 10.70 13.48
N LEU A 68 0.67 9.59 14.08
CA LEU A 68 -0.12 8.93 15.11
C LEU A 68 -0.12 9.76 16.41
N PRO A 69 -1.29 9.99 17.03
CA PRO A 69 -1.37 10.71 18.30
C PRO A 69 -0.52 10.03 19.37
N TYR A 70 0.16 10.83 20.19
CA TYR A 70 0.96 10.36 21.34
C TYR A 70 2.17 9.48 20.98
N GLN A 71 2.55 9.40 19.69
CA GLN A 71 3.75 8.69 19.23
C GLN A 71 4.70 9.66 18.51
N SER A 72 5.64 10.22 19.28
CA SER A 72 6.58 11.21 18.75
C SER A 72 7.47 10.63 17.63
N GLY A 73 7.60 11.39 16.56
CA GLY A 73 8.37 11.10 15.36
C GLY A 73 7.73 10.07 14.45
N LEU A 74 6.56 9.51 14.77
CA LEU A 74 5.97 8.40 14.02
C LEU A 74 4.93 8.89 13.00
N TYR A 75 5.34 8.91 11.74
CA TYR A 75 4.51 9.34 10.62
C TYR A 75 3.87 8.14 9.92
N VAL A 76 2.64 8.32 9.46
CA VAL A 76 1.95 7.31 8.64
C VAL A 76 2.34 7.54 7.19
N VAL A 77 2.77 6.46 6.54
CA VAL A 77 3.11 6.42 5.12
C VAL A 77 1.85 6.13 4.30
N ILE A 78 1.10 5.11 4.71
CA ILE A 78 -0.16 4.69 4.09
C ILE A 78 -0.96 3.85 5.10
N ASP A 79 -2.28 3.81 4.96
CA ASP A 79 -3.17 3.07 5.85
C ASP A 79 -4.30 2.38 5.08
N ASP A 80 -5.13 1.63 5.80
CA ASP A 80 -6.21 0.84 5.20
C ASP A 80 -7.24 1.66 4.41
N SER A 81 -7.26 3.00 4.50
CA SER A 81 -8.10 3.82 3.60
C SER A 81 -7.68 3.73 2.13
N TYR A 82 -6.50 3.14 1.83
CA TYR A 82 -5.97 2.98 0.49
C TYR A 82 -6.06 1.55 -0.07
N VAL A 83 -6.74 0.61 0.59
CA VAL A 83 -6.82 -0.79 0.09
C VAL A 83 -7.48 -0.90 -1.29
N ASP A 84 -8.46 -0.05 -1.60
CA ASP A 84 -9.12 0.00 -2.91
C ASP A 84 -8.21 0.57 -4.01
N TYR A 85 -7.26 1.40 -3.62
CA TYR A 85 -6.26 1.99 -4.52
C TYR A 85 -5.10 1.03 -4.80
N LEU A 86 -4.74 0.22 -3.80
CA LEU A 86 -3.66 -0.75 -3.89
C LEU A 86 -4.13 -2.05 -4.56
N SER A 87 -3.15 -2.92 -4.79
CA SER A 87 -3.38 -4.28 -5.28
C SER A 87 -2.48 -5.25 -4.53
N THR A 88 -2.60 -6.54 -4.84
CA THR A 88 -1.66 -7.55 -4.36
C THR A 88 -0.27 -7.39 -5.00
N GLN A 89 -0.17 -6.70 -6.13
CA GLN A 89 1.11 -6.34 -6.73
C GLN A 89 1.76 -5.20 -5.95
N PRO A 90 3.09 -5.27 -5.71
CA PRO A 90 3.83 -4.22 -5.03
C PRO A 90 3.76 -2.87 -5.76
N LEU A 91 3.48 -1.81 -5.00
CA LEU A 91 3.54 -0.41 -5.43
C LEU A 91 4.68 0.29 -4.68
N LEU A 92 5.51 1.02 -5.40
CA LEU A 92 6.56 1.85 -4.83
C LEU A 92 6.00 3.20 -4.37
N ILE A 93 6.27 3.56 -3.12
CA ILE A 93 5.89 4.82 -2.49
C ILE A 93 7.15 5.58 -2.08
N TYR A 94 7.21 6.86 -2.41
CA TYR A 94 8.24 7.80 -1.98
C TYR A 94 7.71 8.60 -0.80
N PHE A 95 8.45 8.54 0.31
CA PHE A 95 8.19 9.33 1.51
C PHE A 95 9.27 10.40 1.63
N THR A 96 8.85 11.66 1.76
CA THR A 96 9.75 12.79 2.05
C THR A 96 9.20 13.57 3.23
N ALA A 97 10.06 13.90 4.19
CA ALA A 97 9.76 14.76 5.31
C ALA A 97 10.80 15.87 5.41
N SER A 98 10.37 17.10 5.67
CA SER A 98 11.25 18.25 5.85
C SER A 98 10.84 19.12 7.02
N ASP A 99 11.80 19.78 7.66
CA ASP A 99 11.51 20.76 8.70
C ASP A 99 11.54 22.20 8.18
N SER A 100 11.27 23.15 9.08
CA SER A 100 11.23 24.59 8.75
C SER A 100 12.60 25.20 8.41
N VAL A 101 13.71 24.52 8.71
CA VAL A 101 15.06 25.00 8.42
C VAL A 101 15.66 24.33 7.18
N GLY A 102 14.90 23.46 6.50
CA GLY A 102 15.25 22.85 5.22
C GLY A 102 16.01 21.53 5.32
N ARG A 103 16.08 20.90 6.51
CA ARG A 103 16.58 19.52 6.62
C ARG A 103 15.57 18.56 6.03
N ILE A 104 16.05 17.47 5.42
CA ILE A 104 15.22 16.51 4.68
C ILE A 104 15.54 15.07 5.11
N ALA A 105 14.49 14.28 5.27
CA ALA A 105 14.55 12.82 5.33
C ALA A 105 13.73 12.26 4.18
N ASN A 106 14.30 11.34 3.41
CA ASN A 106 13.58 10.67 2.34
C ASN A 106 13.86 9.17 2.36
N THR A 107 12.87 8.40 1.91
CA THR A 107 13.00 6.97 1.73
C THR A 107 11.90 6.46 0.80
N PHE A 108 11.94 5.17 0.50
CA PHE A 108 10.92 4.50 -0.27
C PHE A 108 10.38 3.29 0.48
N PHE A 109 9.11 3.00 0.23
CA PHE A 109 8.41 1.83 0.73
C PHE A 109 7.87 1.04 -0.44
N LEU A 110 7.96 -0.27 -0.34
CA LEU A 110 7.25 -1.17 -1.23
C LEU A 110 6.06 -1.71 -0.46
N VAL A 111 4.85 -1.44 -0.94
CA VAL A 111 3.62 -1.79 -0.25
C VAL A 111 2.65 -2.49 -1.19
N ASN A 112 1.77 -3.30 -0.65
CA ASN A 112 0.66 -3.90 -1.38
C ASN A 112 -0.52 -4.11 -0.42
N THR A 113 -1.55 -4.83 -0.87
CA THR A 113 -2.56 -5.40 0.02
C THR A 113 -2.31 -6.88 0.27
N ASP A 114 -2.96 -7.43 1.29
CA ASP A 114 -3.19 -8.87 1.36
C ASP A 114 -4.01 -9.39 0.15
N GLU A 115 -4.08 -10.71 -0.01
CA GLU A 115 -4.81 -11.37 -1.12
C GLU A 115 -6.31 -11.01 -1.15
N CYS A 116 -6.88 -10.70 0.01
CA CYS A 116 -8.29 -10.34 0.18
C CYS A 116 -8.56 -8.83 0.06
N LYS A 117 -7.51 -8.02 -0.13
CA LYS A 117 -7.56 -6.56 -0.10
C LYS A 117 -8.17 -5.97 1.19
N CYS A 118 -8.00 -6.66 2.32
CA CYS A 118 -8.52 -6.20 3.61
C CYS A 118 -7.60 -5.17 4.26
N HIS A 119 -6.28 -5.40 4.19
CA HIS A 119 -5.29 -4.54 4.86
C HIS A 119 -4.11 -4.20 3.96
N VAL A 120 -3.51 -3.03 4.22
CA VAL A 120 -2.20 -2.68 3.68
C VAL A 120 -1.11 -3.56 4.27
N GLN A 121 -0.10 -3.87 3.46
CA GLN A 121 1.05 -4.66 3.84
C GLN A 121 2.34 -3.96 3.41
N LYS A 122 3.33 -3.94 4.32
CA LYS A 122 4.68 -3.49 4.00
C LYS A 122 5.49 -4.68 3.51
N ILE A 123 5.95 -4.61 2.27
CA ILE A 123 6.91 -5.57 1.72
C ILE A 123 8.33 -5.14 2.09
N SER A 124 8.64 -3.85 1.94
CA SER A 124 9.94 -3.30 2.34
C SER A 124 9.87 -1.81 2.66
N GLY A 125 10.88 -1.33 3.37
CA GLY A 125 11.03 0.06 3.80
C GLY A 125 11.50 0.14 5.25
N PRO A 126 12.21 1.22 5.63
CA PRO A 126 12.80 1.33 6.96
C PRO A 126 11.75 1.62 8.04
N GLU A 127 11.97 1.14 9.26
CA GLU A 127 11.18 1.57 10.43
C GLU A 127 11.56 2.98 10.91
N ARG A 128 12.78 3.42 10.58
CA ARG A 128 13.38 4.65 11.10
C ARG A 128 14.26 5.32 10.05
N ILE A 129 14.15 6.63 9.94
CA ILE A 129 15.01 7.47 9.07
C ILE A 129 15.50 8.70 9.84
N VAL A 130 16.65 9.22 9.41
CA VAL A 130 17.31 10.38 10.02
C VAL A 130 17.11 11.60 9.14
N LEU A 131 16.62 12.67 9.74
CA LEU A 131 16.53 14.01 9.19
C LEU A 131 17.93 14.64 9.14
N LYS A 132 18.35 15.05 7.94
CA LYS A 132 19.70 15.58 7.69
C LYS A 132 19.65 16.96 7.05
#